data_AF-A0A1F9FD88-F1
#
_entry.id   AF-A0A1F9FD88-F1
#
_cell.length_a   1.000
_cell.length_b   1.000
_cell.length_c   1.000
_cell.angle_alpha   90.00
_cell.angle_beta   90.00
_cell.angle_gamma   90.00
#
_symmetry.space_group_name_H-M   'P 1'
#
loop_
_entity.id
_entity.type
_entity.pdbx_description
1 polymer ?
#
loop_
_entity_poly.entity_id
_entity_poly.type
_entity_poly.pdbx_seq_one_letter_code
_entity_poly.pdbx_strand_id
1 'polypeptide(L)'
;MKQYYKYFLLSFITSLCICSLGVTQDVQLKDRPLPKRHNECHLCHVKKEKRFMPSAQKTQREHEDKNLKHGDQKISCNNCHDINNHNYLRSSKAYPASFHNSSPVCAQCHTERYNDWKKGSHGHRSGGWNKKKTTWHCIDCHNPHDVSFKKMKALSPPNKPHLHKEK
;
A
#
# COMPACT_ATOMS: atom_id res chain seq x y z
N MET A 1 -40.39 40.16 -0.29
CA MET A 1 -39.11 39.74 -0.94
C MET A 1 -37.95 39.52 0.04
N LYS A 2 -37.77 40.34 1.09
CA LYS A 2 -36.66 40.16 2.06
C LYS A 2 -36.77 38.91 2.97
N GLN A 3 -37.99 38.45 3.28
CA GLN A 3 -38.23 37.29 4.16
C GLN A 3 -37.81 35.97 3.50
N TYR A 4 -38.11 35.79 2.21
CA TYR A 4 -37.81 34.56 1.45
C TYR A 4 -36.30 34.36 1.20
N TYR A 5 -35.53 35.44 1.07
CA TYR A 5 -34.08 35.39 0.91
C TYR A 5 -33.37 34.87 2.17
N LYS A 6 -33.94 35.16 3.36
CA LYS A 6 -33.40 34.73 4.65
C LYS A 6 -33.54 33.22 4.87
N TYR A 7 -34.67 32.64 4.45
CA TYR A 7 -34.89 31.19 4.48
C TYR A 7 -34.11 30.44 3.39
N PHE A 8 -33.94 31.05 2.21
CA PHE A 8 -33.11 30.47 1.14
C PHE A 8 -31.62 30.42 1.51
N LEU A 9 -31.09 31.48 2.16
CA LEU A 9 -29.71 31.47 2.68
C LEU A 9 -29.52 30.46 3.83
N LEU A 10 -30.48 30.34 4.75
CA LEU A 10 -30.37 29.37 5.85
C LEU A 10 -30.38 27.92 5.36
N SER A 11 -31.20 27.57 4.36
CA SER A 11 -31.22 26.22 3.78
C SER A 11 -29.98 25.89 2.94
N PHE A 12 -29.34 26.90 2.32
CA PHE A 12 -28.10 26.68 1.56
C PHE A 12 -26.90 26.45 2.50
N ILE A 13 -26.85 27.14 3.63
CA ILE A 13 -25.78 27.00 4.64
C ILE A 13 -25.88 25.67 5.39
N THR A 14 -27.09 25.18 5.70
CA THR A 14 -27.28 23.86 6.33
C THR A 14 -26.99 22.70 5.37
N SER A 15 -27.33 22.83 4.08
CA SER A 15 -26.99 21.83 3.06
C SER A 15 -25.47 21.73 2.81
N LEU A 16 -24.74 22.86 2.85
CA LEU A 16 -23.28 22.86 2.70
C LEU A 16 -22.53 22.18 3.87
N CYS A 17 -23.12 22.17 5.07
CA CYS A 17 -22.50 21.61 6.27
C CYS A 17 -22.59 20.07 6.33
N ILE A 18 -23.51 19.43 5.60
CA ILE A 18 -23.71 17.98 5.66
C ILE A 18 -22.71 17.24 4.73
N CYS A 19 -22.17 17.90 3.71
CA CYS A 19 -21.23 17.30 2.77
C CYS A 19 -19.77 17.21 3.27
N SER A 20 -19.44 17.77 4.43
CA SER A 20 -18.05 17.79 4.94
C SER A 20 -17.67 16.56 5.77
N LEU A 21 -18.63 15.69 6.11
CA LEU A 21 -18.36 14.43 6.79
C LEU A 21 -17.97 13.34 5.78
N GLY A 22 -16.95 13.63 4.97
CA GLY A 22 -16.18 12.58 4.34
C GLY A 22 -15.46 11.83 5.46
N VAL A 23 -16.05 10.74 5.94
CA VAL A 23 -15.40 9.80 6.86
C VAL A 23 -14.09 9.36 6.20
N THR A 24 -12.97 9.96 6.61
CA THR A 24 -11.65 9.45 6.28
C THR A 24 -11.47 8.19 7.11
N GLN A 25 -11.94 7.06 6.57
CA GLN A 25 -11.80 5.79 7.26
C GLN A 25 -10.33 5.41 7.19
N ASP A 26 -9.58 5.74 8.25
CA ASP A 26 -8.21 5.29 8.42
C ASP A 26 -8.20 3.76 8.32
N VAL A 27 -7.44 3.26 7.34
CA VAL A 27 -7.34 1.82 7.08
C VAL A 27 -6.68 1.19 8.31
N GLN A 28 -7.41 0.37 9.04
CA GLN A 28 -6.82 -0.41 10.13
C GLN A 28 -5.97 -1.53 9.53
N LEU A 29 -4.65 -1.39 9.66
CA LEU A 29 -3.69 -2.33 9.12
C LEU A 29 -3.52 -3.53 10.02
N LYS A 30 -3.15 -4.65 9.42
CA LYS A 30 -2.67 -5.81 10.16
C LYS A 30 -1.33 -5.49 10.82
N ASP A 31 -1.22 -5.83 12.10
CA ASP A 31 0.05 -5.78 12.82
C ASP A 31 1.06 -6.76 12.21
N ARG A 32 2.31 -6.30 12.11
CA ARG A 32 3.43 -7.09 11.65
C ARG A 32 4.70 -6.69 12.39
N PRO A 33 5.59 -7.65 12.71
CA PRO A 33 6.91 -7.30 13.19
C PRO A 33 7.68 -6.57 12.09
N LEU A 34 8.47 -5.58 12.49
CA LEU A 34 9.33 -4.86 11.59
C LEU A 34 10.60 -5.67 11.31
N PRO A 35 11.25 -5.45 10.15
CA PRO A 35 12.56 -6.01 9.89
C PRO A 35 13.55 -5.62 11.00
N LYS A 36 14.45 -6.53 11.35
CA LYS A 36 15.54 -6.21 12.28
C LYS A 36 16.32 -5.00 11.78
N ARG A 37 16.69 -4.10 12.68
CA ARG A 37 17.50 -2.91 12.37
C ARG A 37 16.89 -1.96 11.33
N HIS A 38 15.56 -1.97 11.15
CA HIS A 38 14.84 -1.10 10.20
C HIS A 38 15.12 0.42 10.35
N ASN A 39 15.55 0.86 11.52
CA ASN A 39 15.80 2.25 11.90
C ASN A 39 17.29 2.54 12.16
N GLU A 40 18.18 1.61 11.81
CA GLU A 40 19.62 1.68 12.07
C GLU A 40 20.44 1.68 10.77
N CYS A 41 19.80 1.92 9.63
CA CYS A 41 20.44 1.97 8.32
C CYS A 41 21.56 3.02 8.29
N HIS A 42 21.35 4.13 9.00
CA HIS A 42 22.36 5.19 9.14
C HIS A 42 23.71 4.67 9.65
N LEU A 43 23.76 3.63 10.49
CA LEU A 43 25.03 3.10 11.05
C LEU A 43 26.03 2.70 9.96
N CYS A 44 25.55 2.30 8.78
CA CYS A 44 26.39 1.97 7.62
C CYS A 44 26.31 3.03 6.51
N HIS A 45 25.25 3.84 6.45
CA HIS A 45 25.00 4.80 5.37
C HIS A 45 25.48 6.25 5.64
N VAL A 46 26.15 6.54 6.78
CA VAL A 46 26.58 7.91 7.14
C VAL A 46 27.43 8.60 6.06
N LYS A 47 28.39 7.88 5.47
CA LYS A 47 29.42 8.45 4.59
C LYS A 47 29.20 8.13 3.10
N LYS A 48 28.04 7.59 2.74
CA LYS A 48 27.76 7.22 1.34
C LYS A 48 27.34 8.46 0.55
N GLU A 49 27.90 8.61 -0.64
CA GLU A 49 27.47 9.66 -1.57
C GLU A 49 25.98 9.51 -1.89
N LYS A 50 25.23 10.60 -1.71
CA LYS A 50 23.79 10.63 -1.94
C LYS A 50 23.53 10.92 -3.41
N ARG A 51 23.52 9.87 -4.23
CA ARG A 51 23.16 9.95 -5.65
C ARG A 51 21.97 9.07 -5.98
N PHE A 52 20.99 9.62 -6.71
CA PHE A 52 19.88 8.84 -7.22
C PHE A 52 20.40 7.91 -8.33
N MET A 53 20.14 6.61 -8.18
CA MET A 53 20.50 5.63 -9.19
C MET A 53 19.31 5.40 -10.12
N PRO A 54 19.50 5.44 -11.45
CA PRO A 54 18.41 5.26 -12.40
C PRO A 54 17.89 3.80 -12.45
N SER A 55 18.69 2.83 -12.02
CA SER A 55 18.30 1.42 -11.97
C SER A 55 18.99 0.69 -10.83
N ALA A 56 18.45 -0.46 -10.44
CA ALA A 56 19.05 -1.37 -9.48
C ALA A 56 20.47 -1.76 -9.93
N GLN A 57 21.39 -1.77 -8.97
CA GLN A 57 22.76 -2.25 -9.14
C GLN A 57 23.00 -3.36 -8.14
N LYS A 58 23.81 -4.34 -8.51
CA LYS A 58 24.23 -5.40 -7.58
C LYS A 58 25.00 -4.76 -6.43
N THR A 59 24.62 -5.09 -5.20
CA THR A 59 25.38 -4.66 -4.02
C THR A 59 26.61 -5.55 -3.84
N GLN A 60 27.68 -4.98 -3.25
CA GLN A 60 28.99 -5.64 -3.16
C GLN A 60 29.41 -6.04 -1.73
N ARG A 61 28.63 -5.65 -0.71
CA ARG A 61 28.99 -5.85 0.70
C ARG A 61 27.78 -6.17 1.57
N GLU A 62 26.74 -5.35 1.44
CA GLU A 62 25.54 -5.43 2.25
C GLU A 62 24.32 -5.59 1.36
N HIS A 63 23.25 -6.20 1.88
CA HIS A 63 21.99 -6.44 1.15
C HIS A 63 22.16 -7.30 -0.11
N GLU A 64 23.19 -8.15 -0.17
CA GLU A 64 23.48 -9.03 -1.32
C GLU A 64 22.37 -10.06 -1.56
N ASP A 65 21.59 -10.36 -0.53
CA ASP A 65 20.41 -11.22 -0.58
C ASP A 65 19.19 -10.53 -1.22
N LYS A 66 19.28 -9.22 -1.51
CA LYS A 66 18.19 -8.46 -2.13
C LYS A 66 18.40 -8.37 -3.63
N ASN A 67 17.48 -8.99 -4.37
CA ASN A 67 17.45 -8.93 -5.82
C ASN A 67 16.22 -8.14 -6.26
N LEU A 68 16.41 -6.87 -6.61
CA LEU A 68 15.30 -5.97 -6.98
C LEU A 68 14.79 -6.27 -8.39
N LYS A 69 13.59 -6.84 -8.47
CA LYS A 69 12.85 -7.16 -9.69
C LYS A 69 11.45 -6.57 -9.60
N HIS A 70 11.11 -5.72 -10.57
CA HIS A 70 9.82 -5.02 -10.59
C HIS A 70 9.16 -5.07 -11.96
N GLY A 71 9.09 -6.29 -12.52
CA GLY A 71 8.71 -6.52 -13.91
C GLY A 71 9.79 -5.99 -14.86
N ASP A 72 9.36 -5.36 -15.96
CA ASP A 72 10.25 -4.80 -16.98
C ASP A 72 10.74 -3.38 -16.65
N GLN A 73 10.28 -2.81 -15.54
CA GLN A 73 10.61 -1.45 -15.14
C GLN A 73 12.02 -1.38 -14.54
N LYS A 74 12.81 -0.42 -15.03
CA LYS A 74 14.11 -0.08 -14.43
C LYS A 74 13.86 0.82 -13.22
N ILE A 75 13.77 0.21 -12.05
CA ILE A 75 13.73 0.92 -10.76
C ILE A 75 15.01 0.65 -9.98
N SER A 76 15.34 1.54 -9.04
CA SER A 76 16.41 1.37 -8.06
C SER A 76 15.87 1.35 -6.64
N CYS A 77 16.75 1.08 -5.67
CA CYS A 77 16.42 1.10 -4.25
C CYS A 77 15.81 2.45 -3.82
N ASN A 78 16.26 3.55 -4.43
CA ASN A 78 15.90 4.93 -4.11
C ASN A 78 14.51 5.33 -4.65
N ASN A 79 13.87 4.48 -5.44
CA ASN A 79 12.46 4.65 -5.79
C ASN A 79 11.55 4.37 -4.58
N CYS A 80 12.00 3.52 -3.66
CA CYS A 80 11.20 3.10 -2.50
C CYS A 80 11.81 3.54 -1.17
N HIS A 81 13.13 3.63 -1.07
CA HIS A 81 13.85 4.10 0.11
C HIS A 81 14.25 5.56 -0.03
N ASP A 82 14.26 6.28 1.08
CA ASP A 82 14.69 7.67 1.09
C ASP A 82 16.23 7.74 0.95
N ILE A 83 16.68 8.43 -0.10
CA ILE A 83 18.10 8.63 -0.43
C ILE A 83 18.83 9.47 0.62
N ASN A 84 18.13 10.43 1.22
CA ASN A 84 18.69 11.36 2.19
C ASN A 84 18.78 10.74 3.57
N ASN A 85 17.87 9.80 3.89
CA ASN A 85 17.87 9.08 5.14
C ASN A 85 17.27 7.66 5.00
N HIS A 86 18.14 6.66 4.92
CA HIS A 86 17.76 5.27 4.65
C HIS A 86 16.97 4.61 5.78
N ASN A 87 16.86 5.23 6.96
CA ASN A 87 15.95 4.81 8.03
C ASN A 87 14.46 5.04 7.65
N TYR A 88 14.20 5.74 6.55
CA TYR A 88 12.87 6.03 6.07
C TYR A 88 12.64 5.47 4.66
N LEU A 89 11.37 5.22 4.38
CA LEU A 89 10.90 4.98 3.02
C LEU A 89 10.67 6.31 2.32
N ARG A 90 10.75 6.31 1.01
CA ARG A 90 10.40 7.46 0.18
C ARG A 90 8.93 7.80 0.44
N SER A 91 8.71 8.98 0.98
CA SER A 91 7.43 9.41 1.51
C SER A 91 7.07 10.78 0.94
N SER A 92 5.78 11.08 0.84
CA SER A 92 5.29 12.41 0.44
C SER A 92 4.04 12.77 1.25
N LYS A 93 3.63 14.04 1.19
CA LYS A 93 2.38 14.48 1.85
C LYS A 93 1.17 13.71 1.35
N ALA A 94 1.13 13.37 0.05
CA ALA A 94 0.05 12.57 -0.54
C ALA A 94 0.14 11.08 -0.15
N TYR A 95 1.36 10.58 0.03
CA TYR A 95 1.64 9.17 0.30
C TYR A 95 2.61 9.03 1.48
N PRO A 96 2.12 9.20 2.73
CA PRO A 96 2.95 9.14 3.92
C PRO A 96 3.35 7.68 4.21
N ALA A 97 4.56 7.30 3.83
CA ALA A 97 5.09 5.95 3.99
C ALA A 97 5.97 5.80 5.25
N SER A 98 5.96 4.62 5.84
CA SER A 98 6.89 4.20 6.90
C SER A 98 7.15 2.70 6.85
N PHE A 99 8.13 2.19 7.58
CA PHE A 99 8.31 0.73 7.69
C PHE A 99 7.12 0.01 8.37
N HIS A 100 6.34 0.72 9.18
CA HIS A 100 5.09 0.20 9.76
C HIS A 100 3.97 0.13 8.73
N ASN A 101 3.92 1.08 7.80
CA ASN A 101 2.99 1.08 6.67
C ASN A 101 3.72 1.46 5.38
N SER A 102 4.19 0.45 4.65
CA SER A 102 4.94 0.64 3.41
C SER A 102 4.05 0.76 2.18
N SER A 103 2.75 0.44 2.29
CA SER A 103 1.78 0.44 1.19
C SER A 103 1.73 1.78 0.41
N PRO A 104 1.86 2.96 1.04
CA PRO A 104 1.89 4.24 0.33
C PRO A 104 3.07 4.41 -0.63
N VAL A 105 4.19 3.70 -0.44
CA VAL A 105 5.31 3.73 -1.40
C VAL A 105 4.84 3.24 -2.77
N CYS A 106 4.05 2.17 -2.79
CA CYS A 106 3.51 1.58 -4.02
C CYS A 106 2.58 2.57 -4.76
N ALA A 107 1.87 3.43 -4.02
CA ALA A 107 0.95 4.43 -4.56
C ALA A 107 1.64 5.53 -5.36
N GLN A 108 2.96 5.69 -5.25
CA GLN A 108 3.71 6.65 -6.07
C GLN A 108 3.63 6.34 -7.57
N CYS A 109 3.39 5.07 -7.93
CA CYS A 109 3.20 4.64 -9.32
C CYS A 109 1.89 3.85 -9.52
N HIS A 110 1.47 3.05 -8.54
CA HIS A 110 0.27 2.21 -8.61
C HIS A 110 -0.93 2.83 -7.88
N THR A 111 -1.22 4.10 -8.17
CA THR A 111 -2.29 4.88 -7.52
C THR A 111 -3.65 4.18 -7.59
N GLU A 112 -4.01 3.62 -8.75
CA GLU A 112 -5.28 2.90 -8.94
C GLU A 112 -5.39 1.69 -8.00
N ARG A 113 -4.37 0.81 -7.99
CA ARG A 113 -4.35 -0.37 -7.12
C ARG A 113 -4.32 -0.02 -5.65
N TYR A 114 -3.63 1.07 -5.28
CA TYR A 114 -3.66 1.59 -3.93
C TYR A 114 -5.05 2.10 -3.54
N ASN A 115 -5.77 2.76 -4.45
CA ASN A 115 -7.15 3.19 -4.21
C ASN A 115 -8.12 2.01 -4.05
N ASP A 116 -7.97 0.97 -4.86
CA ASP A 116 -8.73 -0.28 -4.71
C ASP A 116 -8.42 -0.98 -3.37
N TRP A 117 -7.16 -0.99 -2.98
CA TRP A 117 -6.71 -1.53 -1.70
C TRP A 117 -7.30 -0.76 -0.51
N LYS A 118 -7.31 0.57 -0.55
CA LYS A 118 -7.96 1.41 0.49
C LYS A 118 -9.46 1.09 0.62
N LYS A 119 -10.13 0.81 -0.50
CA LYS A 119 -11.55 0.42 -0.53
C LYS A 119 -11.77 -1.05 -0.13
N GLY A 120 -10.71 -1.85 -0.08
CA GLY A 120 -10.73 -3.28 0.24
C GLY A 120 -11.11 -4.18 -0.93
N SER A 121 -11.10 -3.65 -2.17
CA SER A 121 -11.31 -4.44 -3.39
C SER A 121 -10.03 -5.13 -3.88
N HIS A 122 -8.86 -4.70 -3.38
CA HIS A 122 -7.57 -5.31 -3.67
C HIS A 122 -6.83 -5.69 -2.38
N GLY A 123 -6.09 -6.81 -2.43
CA GLY A 123 -5.44 -7.40 -1.26
C GLY A 123 -6.41 -8.22 -0.41
N HIS A 124 -5.97 -8.57 0.81
CA HIS A 124 -6.79 -9.30 1.77
C HIS A 124 -7.34 -8.36 2.85
N ARG A 125 -8.61 -8.54 3.19
CA ARG A 125 -9.25 -7.87 4.31
C ARG A 125 -10.09 -8.86 5.10
N SER A 126 -9.83 -8.97 6.39
CA SER A 126 -10.56 -9.82 7.33
C SER A 126 -11.41 -9.00 8.28
N GLY A 127 -12.42 -9.62 8.90
CA GLY A 127 -13.35 -8.95 9.82
C GLY A 127 -14.80 -9.26 9.47
N GLY A 128 -15.72 -8.64 10.20
CA GLY A 128 -17.16 -8.80 10.01
C GLY A 128 -17.81 -7.56 9.41
N TRP A 129 -19.06 -7.70 8.98
CA TRP A 129 -19.89 -6.58 8.51
C TRP A 129 -20.06 -5.49 9.58
N ASN A 130 -20.21 -5.90 10.85
CA ASN A 130 -20.36 -5.04 12.03
C ASN A 130 -19.12 -5.04 12.95
N LYS A 131 -18.00 -5.63 12.53
CA LYS A 131 -16.75 -5.69 13.31
C LYS A 131 -15.68 -4.83 12.66
N LYS A 132 -14.68 -4.46 13.46
CA LYS A 132 -13.46 -3.84 12.95
C LYS A 132 -12.86 -4.71 11.84
N LYS A 133 -12.48 -4.08 10.73
CA LYS A 133 -11.89 -4.73 9.56
C LYS A 133 -10.39 -4.53 9.61
N THR A 134 -9.64 -5.59 9.37
CA THR A 134 -8.18 -5.55 9.33
C THR A 134 -7.72 -5.76 7.90
N THR A 135 -6.94 -4.82 7.39
CA THR A 135 -6.44 -4.82 6.03
C THR A 135 -4.97 -5.22 6.02
N TRP A 136 -4.60 -6.13 5.12
CA TRP A 136 -3.21 -6.53 4.93
C TRP A 136 -2.44 -5.49 4.11
N HIS A 137 -1.15 -5.39 4.35
CA HIS A 137 -0.25 -4.51 3.60
C HIS A 137 -0.03 -5.06 2.19
N CYS A 138 0.35 -4.20 1.25
CA CYS A 138 0.76 -4.65 -0.09
C CYS A 138 1.87 -5.72 -0.01
N ILE A 139 2.80 -5.54 0.93
CA ILE A 139 3.97 -6.41 1.11
C ILE A 139 3.69 -7.73 1.83
N ASP A 140 2.45 -7.95 2.26
CA ASP A 140 2.07 -9.24 2.85
C ASP A 140 1.68 -10.26 1.78
N CYS A 141 1.33 -9.79 0.58
CA CYS A 141 1.08 -10.62 -0.59
C CYS A 141 2.23 -10.52 -1.60
N HIS A 142 2.84 -9.34 -1.75
CA HIS A 142 3.95 -9.10 -2.68
C HIS A 142 5.29 -9.05 -1.94
N ASN A 143 6.35 -9.65 -2.50
CA ASN A 143 7.70 -9.37 -2.01
C ASN A 143 8.13 -7.98 -2.52
N PRO A 144 8.47 -7.01 -1.66
CA PRO A 144 8.80 -5.65 -2.09
C PRO A 144 10.05 -5.56 -2.99
N HIS A 145 10.90 -6.59 -2.99
CA HIS A 145 12.06 -6.66 -3.87
C HIS A 145 11.84 -7.59 -5.06
N ASP A 146 10.76 -8.37 -5.11
CA ASP A 146 10.40 -9.24 -6.24
C ASP A 146 8.88 -9.33 -6.33
N VAL A 147 8.25 -8.26 -6.84
CA VAL A 147 6.81 -8.02 -6.64
C VAL A 147 5.90 -8.95 -7.43
N SER A 148 6.43 -9.61 -8.46
CA SER A 148 5.66 -10.48 -9.33
C SER A 148 5.29 -11.78 -8.63
N PHE A 149 4.02 -12.19 -8.74
CA PHE A 149 3.63 -13.51 -8.30
C PHE A 149 4.25 -14.59 -9.19
N LYS A 150 4.76 -15.65 -8.56
CA LYS A 150 5.18 -16.84 -9.30
C LYS A 150 3.94 -17.51 -9.88
N LYS A 151 4.06 -17.99 -11.13
CA LYS A 151 3.00 -18.78 -11.77
C LYS A 151 2.71 -20.02 -10.91
N MET A 152 1.46 -20.21 -10.54
CA MET A 152 1.02 -21.45 -9.89
C MET A 152 0.67 -22.48 -10.95
N LYS A 153 1.04 -23.73 -10.72
CA LYS A 153 0.58 -24.84 -11.58
C LYS A 153 -0.92 -25.04 -11.33
N ALA A 154 -1.71 -25.02 -12.39
CA ALA A 154 -3.13 -25.35 -12.28
C ALA A 154 -3.29 -26.78 -11.75
N LEU A 155 -4.20 -26.97 -10.80
CA LEU A 155 -4.64 -28.30 -10.39
C LEU A 155 -5.54 -28.88 -11.48
N SER A 156 -5.68 -30.21 -11.48
CA SER A 156 -6.67 -30.89 -12.32
C SER A 156 -8.07 -30.32 -12.04
N PRO A 157 -8.95 -30.24 -13.06
CA PRO A 157 -10.34 -29.82 -12.85
C PRO A 157 -11.01 -30.65 -11.74
N PRO A 158 -11.94 -30.06 -10.96
CA PRO A 158 -12.70 -30.83 -9.99
C PRO A 158 -13.48 -31.94 -10.69
N ASN A 159 -13.67 -33.07 -9.99
CA ASN A 159 -14.54 -34.13 -10.48
C ASN A 159 -15.96 -33.59 -10.68
N LYS A 160 -16.67 -34.10 -11.70
CA LYS A 160 -18.07 -33.74 -11.92
C LYS A 160 -18.88 -34.05 -10.65
N PRO A 161 -19.75 -33.13 -10.19
CA PRO A 161 -20.63 -33.42 -9.06
C PRO A 161 -21.43 -34.68 -9.33
N HIS A 162 -21.47 -35.60 -8.37
CA HIS A 162 -22.43 -36.70 -8.41
C HIS A 162 -23.81 -36.10 -8.13
N LEU A 163 -24.61 -35.89 -9.18
CA LEU A 163 -26.02 -35.56 -9.00
C LEU A 163 -26.68 -36.78 -8.33
N HIS A 164 -27.14 -36.60 -7.09
CA HIS A 164 -28.04 -37.56 -6.48
C HIS A 164 -29.28 -37.64 -7.38
N LYS A 165 -29.51 -38.79 -8.02
CA LYS A 165 -30.79 -39.05 -8.69
C LYS A 165 -31.83 -39.15 -7.57
N GLU A 166 -32.74 -38.18 -7.49
CA GLU A 166 -33.97 -38.34 -6.71
C GLU A 166 -34.71 -39.57 -7.26
N LYS A 167 -35.16 -40.44 -6.34
CA LYS A 167 -35.89 -41.67 -6.65
C LYS A 167 -37.36 -41.39 -6.86
#